data_AF-A0A9W7KMZ4-F1
#
_entry.id   AF-A0A9W7KMZ4-F1
#
_cell.length_a   1.000
_cell.length_b   1.000
_cell.length_c   1.000
_cell.angle_alpha   90.00
_cell.angle_beta   90.00
_cell.angle_gamma   90.00
#
_symmetry.space_group_name_H-M   'P 1'
#
loop_
_entity.id
_entity.type
_entity.pdbx_description
1 polymer ?
#
loop_
_entity_poly.entity_id
_entity_poly.type
_entity_poly.pdbx_seq_one_letter_code
_entity_poly.pdbx_strand_id
1 'polypeptide(L)'
;MSIRLADLMRMLPPETEAEVRRTVRRLNAPIRQALRAETGLRLQQSADEETGEAGATFTVRVAVDTALPDRLESFEIEEEKALAVLLAPWSSVLGTTGYNLDAILRRLLPSIMRNATWGERFRGADATLHGALMCVRALHEESQHYDLIHALFDHRVETVHDDILGSYDPRPNGTRDAESRIEIYWGVVGLFAQVLGAPLDSVTAVVLAHELAHAYTHAGLDIDGVRWKSSDFRRSEVAIVEGLAQYYAERALARIVRQCPDGPRTFDQLLTRQRGPYVTHRTWMEKKTSPEQVRFGLVAIRRDHQATLQRFDELLEEARSQIGRGRLRAGGVRDGVSDPFLDEAFTL
;
A
#
# COMPACT_ATOMS: atom_id res chain seq x y z
N MET A 1 2.38 -3.15 -33.71
CA MET A 1 2.20 -1.82 -33.09
C MET A 1 2.51 -1.95 -31.60
N SER A 2 3.49 -1.19 -31.10
CA SER A 2 3.72 -1.08 -29.65
C SER A 2 2.53 -0.39 -28.99
N ILE A 3 2.23 -0.78 -27.75
CA ILE A 3 1.18 -0.16 -26.94
C ILE A 3 1.84 0.72 -25.90
N ARG A 4 1.33 1.94 -25.73
CA ARG A 4 1.77 2.84 -24.66
C ARG A 4 0.86 2.69 -23.46
N LEU A 5 1.41 2.93 -22.27
CA LEU A 5 0.61 2.92 -21.04
C LEU A 5 -0.55 3.94 -21.09
N ALA A 6 -0.32 5.09 -21.71
CA ALA A 6 -1.35 6.09 -21.96
C ALA A 6 -2.55 5.56 -22.77
N ASP A 7 -2.34 4.59 -23.67
CA ASP A 7 -3.42 3.98 -24.44
C ASP A 7 -4.31 3.10 -23.54
N LEU A 8 -3.70 2.36 -22.60
CA LEU A 8 -4.44 1.58 -21.60
C LEU A 8 -5.23 2.48 -20.66
N MET A 9 -4.67 3.64 -20.30
CA MET A 9 -5.37 4.60 -19.44
C MET A 9 -6.62 5.19 -20.08
N ARG A 10 -6.67 5.32 -21.41
CA ARG A 10 -7.89 5.73 -22.12
C ARG A 10 -9.01 4.69 -22.04
N MET A 11 -8.70 3.45 -21.68
CA MET A 11 -9.69 2.39 -21.46
C MET A 11 -10.27 2.39 -20.05
N LEU A 12 -9.71 3.20 -19.13
CA LEU A 12 -10.24 3.33 -17.78
C LEU A 12 -11.62 4.01 -17.80
N PRO A 13 -12.53 3.64 -16.88
CA PRO A 13 -13.79 4.34 -16.72
C PRO A 13 -13.56 5.84 -16.49
N PRO A 14 -14.33 6.73 -17.13
CA PRO A 14 -14.14 8.18 -17.01
C PRO A 14 -14.30 8.71 -15.57
N GLU A 15 -14.99 7.96 -14.70
CA GLU A 15 -15.19 8.26 -13.28
C GLU A 15 -14.01 7.87 -12.38
N THR A 16 -12.99 7.17 -12.89
CA THR A 16 -11.87 6.63 -12.11
C THR A 16 -11.20 7.71 -11.26
N GLU A 17 -10.84 8.85 -11.85
CA GLU A 17 -10.21 9.96 -11.12
C GLU A 17 -11.10 10.49 -9.98
N ALA A 18 -12.39 10.69 -10.28
CA ALA A 18 -13.34 11.21 -9.30
C ALA A 18 -13.55 10.24 -8.13
N GLU A 19 -13.50 8.93 -8.40
CA GLU A 19 -13.58 7.89 -7.38
C GLU A 19 -12.31 7.83 -6.52
N VAL A 20 -11.12 7.87 -7.12
CA VAL A 20 -9.84 7.97 -6.37
C VAL A 20 -9.86 9.20 -5.47
N ARG A 21 -10.23 10.38 -5.99
CA ARG A 21 -10.36 11.63 -5.20
C ARG A 21 -11.36 11.49 -4.04
N ARG A 22 -12.51 10.83 -4.27
CA ARG A 22 -13.52 10.59 -3.23
C ARG A 22 -12.99 9.65 -2.15
N THR A 23 -12.30 8.59 -2.53
CA THR A 23 -11.69 7.63 -1.62
C THR A 23 -10.61 8.29 -0.78
N VAL A 24 -9.71 9.06 -1.40
CA VAL A 24 -8.68 9.82 -0.66
C VAL A 24 -9.33 10.75 0.37
N ARG A 25 -10.35 11.53 -0.01
CA ARG A 25 -11.07 12.39 0.95
C ARG A 25 -11.69 11.61 2.11
N ARG A 26 -12.31 10.47 1.81
CA ARG A 26 -13.00 9.62 2.80
C ARG A 26 -12.02 8.94 3.76
N LEU A 27 -10.91 8.42 3.25
CA LEU A 27 -9.99 7.55 4.01
C LEU A 27 -8.76 8.26 4.57
N ASN A 28 -8.42 9.47 4.11
CA ASN A 28 -7.24 10.20 4.59
C ASN A 28 -7.25 10.40 6.12
N ALA A 29 -8.35 10.84 6.71
CA ALA A 29 -8.43 11.02 8.16
C ALA A 29 -8.35 9.69 8.94
N PRO A 30 -9.14 8.64 8.61
CA PRO A 30 -9.00 7.32 9.23
C PRO A 30 -7.58 6.74 9.16
N ILE A 31 -6.93 6.82 7.99
CA ILE A 31 -5.57 6.29 7.79
C ILE A 31 -4.55 7.08 8.62
N ARG A 32 -4.63 8.42 8.64
CA ARG A 32 -3.79 9.26 9.50
C ARG A 32 -3.94 8.93 10.98
N GLN A 33 -5.17 8.71 11.43
CA GLN A 33 -5.43 8.31 12.82
C GLN A 33 -4.82 6.93 13.12
N ALA A 34 -4.97 5.97 12.21
CA ALA A 34 -4.37 4.65 12.35
C ALA A 34 -2.84 4.70 12.39
N LEU A 35 -2.21 5.44 11.48
CA LEU A 35 -0.76 5.64 11.44
C LEU A 35 -0.25 6.35 12.70
N ARG A 36 -0.95 7.38 13.19
CA ARG A 36 -0.62 8.04 14.46
C ARG A 36 -0.66 7.05 15.64
N ALA A 37 -1.66 6.18 15.68
CA ALA A 37 -1.78 5.16 16.73
C ALA A 37 -0.68 4.10 16.65
N GLU A 38 -0.28 3.69 15.44
CA GLU A 38 0.75 2.65 15.26
C GLU A 38 2.17 3.19 15.46
N THR A 39 2.47 4.36 14.89
CA THR A 39 3.81 4.96 14.95
C THR A 39 4.06 5.71 16.25
N GLY A 40 3.02 6.23 16.90
CA GLY A 40 3.15 7.21 17.99
C GLY A 40 3.59 8.60 17.53
N LEU A 41 3.78 8.81 16.22
CA LEU A 41 4.26 10.07 15.65
C LEU A 41 3.10 11.01 15.30
N ARG A 42 3.36 12.32 15.37
CA ARG A 42 2.36 13.36 15.07
C ARG A 42 2.81 14.23 13.89
N LEU A 43 2.05 14.21 12.80
CA LEU A 43 2.09 15.26 11.77
C LEU A 43 1.30 16.45 12.30
N GLN A 44 1.97 17.55 12.62
CA GLN A 44 1.36 18.70 13.29
C GLN A 44 0.31 19.38 12.39
N GLN A 45 -0.96 19.40 12.80
CA GLN A 45 -1.95 20.37 12.32
C GLN A 45 -1.98 21.54 13.32
N SER A 46 -2.23 22.74 12.81
CA SER A 46 -1.96 24.06 13.40
C SER A 46 -2.44 24.32 14.84
N ALA A 47 -1.60 25.10 15.54
CA ALA A 47 -1.85 26.02 16.66
C ALA A 47 -2.81 25.58 17.78
N ASP A 48 -2.26 25.03 18.86
CA ASP A 48 -2.86 25.23 20.18
C ASP A 48 -2.69 26.72 20.57
N GLU A 49 -3.81 27.34 20.94
CA GLU A 49 -4.01 28.76 21.27
C GLU A 49 -3.29 29.24 22.55
N GLU A 50 -2.45 28.42 23.19
CA GLU A 50 -1.94 28.73 24.55
C GLU A 50 -0.46 29.15 24.64
N THR A 51 0.36 29.00 23.60
CA THR A 51 1.81 29.28 23.75
C THR A 51 2.43 30.28 22.77
N GLY A 52 1.71 30.77 21.75
CA GLY A 52 2.13 31.93 20.95
C GLY A 52 3.48 31.82 20.20
N GLU A 53 4.21 30.72 20.34
CA GLU A 53 5.44 30.49 19.59
C GLU A 53 5.11 29.87 18.24
N ALA A 54 5.54 30.55 17.17
CA ALA A 54 5.40 30.13 15.78
C ALA A 54 6.25 28.88 15.49
N GLY A 55 5.84 27.73 16.01
CA GLY A 55 6.34 26.43 15.58
C GLY A 55 5.86 26.17 14.16
N ALA A 56 6.80 26.05 13.22
CA ALA A 56 6.51 25.79 11.81
C ALA A 56 5.58 24.57 11.67
N THR A 57 4.34 24.82 11.29
CA THR A 57 3.30 23.80 11.13
C THR A 57 3.71 22.88 9.97
N PHE A 58 3.68 21.57 10.18
CA PHE A 58 4.05 20.61 9.13
C PHE A 58 2.81 19.93 8.59
N THR A 59 2.20 20.56 7.60
CA THR A 59 1.11 20.00 6.82
C THR A 59 1.66 19.15 5.68
N VAL A 60 1.10 17.94 5.52
CA VAL A 60 1.37 17.07 4.37
C VAL A 60 0.12 17.09 3.52
N ARG A 61 0.19 17.72 2.35
CA ARG A 61 -0.94 17.80 1.42
C ARG A 61 -0.98 16.54 0.55
N VAL A 62 -2.17 15.96 0.38
CA VAL A 62 -2.39 14.84 -0.55
C VAL A 62 -3.09 15.38 -1.80
N ALA A 63 -2.47 15.16 -2.97
CA ALA A 63 -2.96 15.57 -4.28
C ALA A 63 -3.27 14.34 -5.15
N VAL A 64 -4.23 14.49 -6.08
CA VAL A 64 -4.69 13.43 -6.99
C VAL A 64 -4.90 14.07 -8.37
N ASP A 65 -3.88 14.74 -8.89
CA ASP A 65 -4.01 15.57 -10.09
C ASP A 65 -3.31 14.94 -11.30
N THR A 66 -2.38 14.02 -11.06
CA THR A 66 -1.57 13.38 -12.09
C THR A 66 -2.09 11.99 -12.39
N ALA A 67 -2.31 11.68 -13.67
CA ALA A 67 -2.78 10.36 -14.09
C ALA A 67 -1.64 9.35 -14.12
N LEU A 68 -0.52 9.78 -14.73
CA LEU A 68 0.66 9.00 -15.06
C LEU A 68 1.89 9.82 -14.64
N PRO A 69 2.85 9.28 -13.88
CA PRO A 69 4.09 9.98 -13.61
C PRO A 69 4.94 10.11 -14.89
N ASP A 70 5.64 11.23 -15.04
CA ASP A 70 6.44 11.59 -16.22
C ASP A 70 7.33 10.45 -16.73
N ARG A 71 7.96 9.70 -15.83
CA ARG A 71 8.86 8.58 -16.16
C ARG A 71 8.18 7.40 -16.85
N LEU A 72 6.87 7.25 -16.69
CA LEU A 72 6.11 6.19 -17.35
C LEU A 72 5.52 6.67 -18.70
N GLU A 73 5.68 7.94 -19.08
CA GLU A 73 5.22 8.41 -20.39
C GLU A 73 5.95 7.72 -21.56
N SER A 74 7.22 7.37 -21.36
CA SER A 74 8.04 6.64 -22.32
C SER A 74 8.00 5.12 -22.15
N PHE A 75 7.17 4.59 -21.25
CA PHE A 75 7.04 3.14 -21.07
C PHE A 75 6.30 2.56 -22.27
N GLU A 76 7.06 1.82 -23.11
CA GLU A 76 6.55 1.15 -24.29
C GLU A 76 6.52 -0.36 -24.08
N ILE A 77 5.43 -0.99 -24.52
CA ILE A 77 5.20 -2.42 -24.42
C ILE A 77 5.51 -3.03 -25.79
N GLU A 78 6.39 -4.03 -25.79
CA GLU A 78 6.75 -4.79 -26.98
C GLU A 78 5.51 -5.34 -27.68
N GLU A 79 5.54 -5.37 -29.02
CA GLU A 79 4.41 -5.79 -29.84
C GLU A 79 3.95 -7.22 -29.53
N GLU A 80 4.89 -8.11 -29.20
CA GLU A 80 4.63 -9.50 -28.83
C GLU A 80 3.85 -9.63 -27.52
N LYS A 81 3.89 -8.60 -26.65
CA LYS A 81 3.19 -8.56 -25.36
C LYS A 81 1.92 -7.72 -25.40
N ALA A 82 1.64 -7.06 -26.53
CA ALA A 82 0.55 -6.11 -26.68
C ALA A 82 -0.83 -6.72 -26.37
N LEU A 83 -1.11 -7.93 -26.88
CA LEU A 83 -2.39 -8.59 -26.67
C LEU A 83 -2.60 -8.98 -25.20
N ALA A 84 -1.61 -9.63 -24.58
CA ALA A 84 -1.64 -9.99 -23.17
C ALA A 84 -1.91 -8.76 -22.27
N VAL A 85 -1.25 -7.63 -22.56
CA VAL A 85 -1.44 -6.36 -21.85
C VAL A 85 -2.85 -5.78 -22.04
N LEU A 86 -3.38 -5.78 -23.27
CA LEU A 86 -4.74 -5.30 -23.54
C LEU A 86 -5.78 -6.12 -22.78
N LEU A 87 -5.52 -7.42 -22.62
CA LEU A 87 -6.41 -8.34 -21.92
C LEU A 87 -6.22 -8.34 -20.39
N ALA A 88 -5.08 -7.88 -19.88
CA ALA A 88 -4.76 -7.92 -18.45
C ALA A 88 -5.82 -7.25 -17.55
N PRO A 89 -6.37 -6.06 -17.87
CA PRO A 89 -7.47 -5.45 -17.11
C PRO A 89 -8.76 -6.30 -17.07
N TRP A 90 -8.93 -7.20 -18.04
CA TRP A 90 -10.10 -8.07 -18.18
C TRP A 90 -9.88 -9.47 -17.61
N SER A 91 -8.66 -9.79 -17.14
CA SER A 91 -8.27 -11.13 -16.66
C SER A 91 -9.27 -11.73 -15.67
N SER A 92 -9.71 -10.97 -14.67
CA SER A 92 -10.69 -11.42 -13.67
C SER A 92 -12.08 -11.68 -14.28
N VAL A 93 -12.53 -10.82 -15.20
CA VAL A 93 -13.82 -10.98 -15.90
C VAL A 93 -13.79 -12.21 -16.79
N LEU A 94 -12.69 -12.42 -17.53
CA LEU A 94 -12.49 -13.58 -18.39
C LEU A 94 -12.48 -14.88 -17.58
N GLY A 95 -11.74 -14.92 -16.47
CA GLY A 95 -11.70 -16.07 -15.56
C GLY A 95 -13.07 -16.41 -14.97
N THR A 96 -13.79 -15.41 -14.47
CA THR A 96 -15.14 -15.59 -13.90
C THR A 96 -16.15 -16.03 -14.95
N THR A 97 -16.09 -15.47 -16.16
CA THR A 97 -16.95 -15.85 -17.28
C THR A 97 -16.69 -17.30 -17.70
N GLY A 98 -15.41 -17.68 -17.80
CA GLY A 98 -15.02 -19.06 -18.12
C GLY A 98 -15.53 -20.06 -17.08
N TYR A 99 -15.43 -19.73 -15.79
CA TYR A 99 -15.98 -20.55 -14.71
C TYR A 99 -17.50 -20.71 -14.81
N ASN A 100 -18.22 -19.61 -15.02
CA ASN A 100 -19.68 -19.63 -15.11
C ASN A 100 -20.20 -20.39 -16.34
N LEU A 101 -19.55 -20.22 -17.50
CA LEU A 101 -19.88 -20.99 -18.71
C LEU A 101 -19.67 -22.49 -18.51
N ASP A 102 -18.57 -22.90 -17.88
CA ASP A 102 -18.31 -24.31 -17.54
C ASP A 102 -19.38 -24.86 -16.57
N ALA A 103 -19.77 -24.08 -15.56
CA ALA A 103 -20.85 -24.46 -14.63
C ALA A 103 -22.21 -24.63 -15.34
N ILE A 104 -22.55 -23.74 -16.27
CA ILE A 104 -23.78 -23.84 -17.07
C ILE A 104 -23.75 -25.12 -17.91
N LEU A 105 -22.65 -25.38 -18.63
CA LEU A 105 -22.47 -26.57 -19.47
C LEU A 105 -22.55 -27.87 -18.67
N ARG A 106 -21.96 -27.92 -17.48
CA ARG A 106 -21.90 -29.16 -16.67
C ARG A 106 -23.14 -29.42 -15.82
N ARG A 107 -23.86 -28.38 -15.40
CA ARG A 107 -24.94 -28.50 -14.40
C ARG A 107 -26.30 -28.11 -14.96
N LEU A 108 -26.40 -26.91 -15.50
CA LEU A 108 -27.67 -26.34 -15.92
C LEU A 108 -28.15 -26.96 -17.23
N LEU A 109 -27.30 -26.99 -18.26
CA LEU A 109 -27.68 -27.47 -19.58
C LEU A 109 -28.16 -28.94 -19.56
N PRO A 110 -27.47 -29.90 -18.90
CA PRO A 110 -27.96 -31.27 -18.79
C PRO A 110 -29.31 -31.35 -18.07
N SER A 111 -29.54 -30.46 -17.11
CA SER A 111 -30.82 -30.39 -16.39
C SER A 111 -31.96 -29.86 -17.27
N ILE A 112 -31.69 -28.90 -18.13
CA ILE A 112 -32.64 -28.41 -19.14
C ILE A 112 -32.92 -29.51 -20.19
N MET A 113 -31.88 -30.21 -20.65
CA MET A 113 -31.99 -31.26 -21.68
C MET A 113 -32.81 -32.47 -21.23
N ARG A 114 -32.91 -32.75 -19.92
CA ARG A 114 -33.79 -33.81 -19.38
C ARG A 114 -35.28 -33.53 -19.56
N ASN A 115 -35.67 -32.28 -19.79
CA ASN A 115 -37.06 -31.92 -20.08
C ASN A 115 -37.26 -31.88 -21.60
N ALA A 116 -38.14 -32.72 -22.16
CA ALA A 116 -38.33 -32.82 -23.61
C ALA A 116 -38.76 -31.49 -24.27
N THR A 117 -39.64 -30.72 -23.64
CA THR A 117 -40.15 -29.45 -24.17
C THR A 117 -39.07 -28.36 -24.19
N TRP A 118 -38.21 -28.31 -23.16
CA TRP A 118 -37.12 -27.34 -23.10
C TRP A 118 -35.89 -27.79 -23.88
N GLY A 119 -35.63 -29.11 -23.89
CA GLY A 119 -34.57 -29.75 -24.65
C GLY A 119 -34.62 -29.37 -26.13
N GLU A 120 -35.83 -29.39 -26.71
CA GLU A 120 -36.04 -28.98 -28.09
C GLU A 120 -35.70 -27.50 -28.34
N ARG A 121 -36.10 -26.61 -27.42
CA ARG A 121 -35.84 -25.16 -27.54
C ARG A 121 -34.37 -24.79 -27.44
N PHE A 122 -33.59 -25.58 -26.72
CA PHE A 122 -32.15 -25.35 -26.50
C PHE A 122 -31.28 -26.34 -27.28
N ARG A 123 -31.83 -26.98 -28.31
CA ARG A 123 -31.08 -27.87 -29.19
C ARG A 123 -29.91 -27.10 -29.83
N GLY A 124 -28.69 -27.64 -29.72
CA GLY A 124 -27.47 -27.01 -30.25
C GLY A 124 -26.84 -25.94 -29.35
N ALA A 125 -27.46 -25.62 -28.20
CA ALA A 125 -26.87 -24.70 -27.23
C ALA A 125 -25.52 -25.20 -26.67
N ASP A 126 -25.34 -26.53 -26.58
CA ASP A 126 -24.09 -27.15 -26.11
C ASP A 126 -22.87 -26.72 -26.95
N ALA A 127 -22.94 -26.90 -28.27
CA ALA A 127 -21.84 -26.55 -29.17
C ALA A 127 -21.52 -25.04 -29.13
N THR A 128 -22.56 -24.20 -29.06
CA THR A 128 -22.39 -22.73 -28.98
C THR A 128 -21.72 -22.32 -27.67
N LEU A 129 -22.21 -22.83 -26.54
CA LEU A 129 -21.66 -22.54 -25.22
C LEU A 129 -20.24 -23.10 -25.06
N HIS A 130 -19.96 -24.27 -25.63
CA HIS A 130 -18.62 -24.85 -25.63
C HIS A 130 -17.64 -23.99 -26.44
N GLY A 131 -18.04 -23.55 -27.64
CA GLY A 131 -17.23 -22.62 -28.44
C GLY A 131 -16.94 -21.30 -27.72
N ALA A 132 -17.95 -20.71 -27.07
CA ALA A 132 -17.77 -19.51 -26.24
C ALA A 132 -16.81 -19.75 -25.06
N LEU A 133 -16.94 -20.89 -24.37
CA LEU A 133 -16.05 -21.26 -23.28
C LEU A 133 -14.60 -21.40 -23.76
N MET A 134 -14.36 -22.04 -24.91
CA MET A 134 -13.01 -22.17 -25.48
C MET A 134 -12.41 -20.81 -25.84
N CYS A 135 -13.21 -19.91 -26.43
CA CYS A 135 -12.75 -18.55 -26.73
C CYS A 135 -12.38 -17.77 -25.46
N VAL A 136 -13.24 -17.78 -24.45
CA VAL A 136 -12.98 -17.09 -23.17
C VAL A 136 -11.74 -17.66 -22.48
N ARG A 137 -11.54 -18.98 -22.50
CA ARG A 137 -10.34 -19.61 -21.94
C ARG A 137 -9.07 -19.20 -22.68
N ALA A 138 -9.09 -19.19 -24.02
CA ALA A 138 -7.94 -18.75 -24.81
C ALA A 138 -7.56 -17.29 -24.53
N LEU A 139 -8.55 -16.40 -24.42
CA LEU A 139 -8.31 -15.00 -24.04
C LEU A 139 -7.78 -14.87 -22.61
N HIS A 140 -8.31 -15.67 -21.67
CA HIS A 140 -7.84 -15.64 -20.28
C HIS A 140 -6.40 -16.16 -20.15
N GLU A 141 -6.06 -17.22 -20.88
CA GLU A 141 -4.71 -17.78 -20.95
C GLU A 141 -3.73 -16.75 -21.52
N GLU A 142 -4.09 -16.12 -22.64
CA GLU A 142 -3.31 -15.05 -23.24
C GLU A 142 -3.11 -13.86 -22.29
N SER A 143 -4.12 -13.50 -21.49
CA SER A 143 -3.98 -12.43 -20.49
C SER A 143 -3.02 -12.78 -19.35
N GLN A 144 -2.63 -14.06 -19.17
CA GLN A 144 -1.62 -14.47 -18.18
C GLN A 144 -0.20 -14.46 -18.73
N HIS A 145 0.01 -14.32 -20.04
CA HIS A 145 1.34 -14.36 -20.65
C HIS A 145 2.21 -13.15 -20.29
N TYR A 146 1.64 -12.11 -19.70
CA TYR A 146 2.39 -10.92 -19.27
C TYR A 146 1.89 -10.37 -17.94
N ASP A 147 2.81 -10.22 -16.99
CA ASP A 147 2.56 -9.59 -15.69
C ASP A 147 2.83 -8.09 -15.76
N LEU A 148 1.82 -7.32 -16.16
CA LEU A 148 1.93 -5.87 -16.31
C LEU A 148 2.33 -5.16 -15.01
N ILE A 149 1.80 -5.61 -13.86
CA ILE A 149 2.13 -5.00 -12.57
C ILE A 149 3.58 -5.22 -12.22
N HIS A 150 4.06 -6.45 -12.40
CA HIS A 150 5.45 -6.78 -12.13
C HIS A 150 6.40 -6.01 -13.06
N ALA A 151 6.08 -5.93 -14.37
CA ALA A 151 6.87 -5.18 -15.32
C ALA A 151 6.94 -3.67 -14.98
N LEU A 152 5.84 -3.07 -14.54
CA LEU A 152 5.83 -1.67 -14.11
C LEU A 152 6.65 -1.46 -12.84
N PHE A 153 6.63 -2.39 -11.89
CA PHE A 153 7.49 -2.32 -10.72
C PHE A 153 8.98 -2.51 -11.06
N ASP A 154 9.33 -3.35 -12.03
CA ASP A 154 10.72 -3.54 -12.47
C ASP A 154 11.27 -2.31 -13.21
N HIS A 155 10.39 -1.49 -13.81
CA HIS A 155 10.76 -0.21 -14.43
C HIS A 155 11.01 0.95 -13.46
N ARG A 156 10.94 0.72 -12.15
CA ARG A 156 11.21 1.76 -11.14
C ARG A 156 12.70 2.13 -11.07
N VAL A 157 12.97 3.40 -10.79
CA VAL A 157 14.31 3.87 -10.41
C VAL A 157 14.57 3.50 -8.95
N GLU A 158 15.81 3.14 -8.59
CA GLU A 158 16.22 2.68 -7.24
C GLU A 158 16.11 3.75 -6.13
N THR A 159 15.47 4.89 -6.37
CA THR A 159 15.35 5.99 -5.40
C THR A 159 14.04 5.92 -4.61
N VAL A 160 14.15 6.14 -3.30
CA VAL A 160 13.08 6.08 -2.26
C VAL A 160 11.84 6.94 -2.53
N HIS A 161 11.93 7.95 -3.40
CA HIS A 161 10.87 8.96 -3.58
C HIS A 161 10.05 8.77 -4.85
N ASP A 162 10.33 7.69 -5.58
CA ASP A 162 9.93 7.55 -6.96
C ASP A 162 9.14 6.24 -7.08
N ASP A 163 7.91 6.21 -6.51
CA ASP A 163 6.94 5.12 -6.66
C ASP A 163 6.01 5.40 -7.87
N ILE A 164 5.48 4.35 -8.50
CA ILE A 164 4.67 4.42 -9.72
C ILE A 164 3.18 4.62 -9.41
N LEU A 165 2.75 4.36 -8.17
CA LEU A 165 1.36 4.50 -7.74
C LEU A 165 1.11 5.81 -6.97
N GLY A 166 2.13 6.30 -6.29
CA GLY A 166 2.13 7.60 -5.63
C GLY A 166 3.56 8.08 -5.44
N SER A 167 3.71 9.25 -4.83
CA SER A 167 5.01 9.73 -4.39
C SER A 167 4.86 10.60 -3.16
N TYR A 168 5.79 10.45 -2.24
CA TYR A 168 5.98 11.34 -1.11
C TYR A 168 7.23 12.20 -1.33
N ASP A 169 7.02 13.51 -1.48
CA ASP A 169 8.09 14.48 -1.62
C ASP A 169 8.39 15.20 -0.29
N PRO A 170 9.58 14.95 0.30
CA PRO A 170 10.09 15.72 1.42
C PRO A 170 10.61 17.10 0.97
N ARG A 171 9.66 18.04 0.76
CA ARG A 171 9.83 19.45 0.37
C ARG A 171 10.26 19.64 -1.10
N PRO A 172 9.28 19.78 -2.03
CA PRO A 172 9.52 19.71 -3.47
C PRO A 172 10.47 20.75 -4.06
N ASN A 173 10.71 21.89 -3.39
CA ASN A 173 11.43 23.03 -4.00
C ASN A 173 12.61 23.59 -3.19
N GLY A 174 13.09 22.91 -2.14
CA GLY A 174 14.25 23.36 -1.35
C GLY A 174 14.08 24.71 -0.61
N THR A 175 12.98 25.42 -0.80
CA THR A 175 12.61 26.63 -0.07
C THR A 175 12.18 26.26 1.34
N ARG A 176 12.50 27.12 2.32
CA ARG A 176 12.09 26.93 3.73
C ARG A 176 10.58 26.80 3.92
N ASP A 177 9.81 27.30 2.94
CA ASP A 177 8.35 27.41 3.00
C ASP A 177 7.60 26.34 2.18
N ALA A 178 8.30 25.44 1.47
CA ALA A 178 7.66 24.36 0.74
C ALA A 178 7.19 23.24 1.68
N GLU A 179 5.88 23.05 1.80
CA GLU A 179 5.25 21.96 2.52
C GLU A 179 5.54 20.60 1.85
N SER A 180 5.60 19.53 2.64
CA SER A 180 5.67 18.18 2.10
C SER A 180 4.39 17.83 1.33
N ARG A 181 4.55 17.11 0.23
CA ARG A 181 3.43 16.73 -0.65
C ARG A 181 3.41 15.23 -0.86
N ILE A 182 2.21 14.68 -0.89
CA ILE A 182 1.91 13.37 -1.44
C ILE A 182 1.17 13.59 -2.75
N GLU A 183 1.57 12.87 -3.79
CA GLU A 183 0.85 12.79 -5.04
C GLU A 183 0.41 11.34 -5.28
N ILE A 184 -0.84 11.14 -5.69
CA ILE A 184 -1.38 9.82 -6.04
C ILE A 184 -1.68 9.81 -7.52
N TYR A 185 -1.11 8.84 -8.24
CA TYR A 185 -1.24 8.74 -9.69
C TYR A 185 -2.51 7.97 -10.07
N TRP A 186 -3.62 8.70 -10.20
CA TRP A 186 -4.97 8.11 -10.23
C TRP A 186 -5.18 7.10 -11.37
N GLY A 187 -4.52 7.29 -12.51
CA GLY A 187 -4.70 6.43 -13.65
C GLY A 187 -3.89 5.14 -13.54
N VAL A 188 -2.68 5.19 -12.97
CA VAL A 188 -1.92 3.96 -12.64
C VAL A 188 -2.66 3.17 -11.54
N VAL A 189 -3.19 3.86 -10.53
CA VAL A 189 -4.04 3.24 -9.49
C VAL A 189 -5.27 2.56 -10.10
N GLY A 190 -5.95 3.22 -11.03
CA GLY A 190 -7.10 2.66 -11.76
C GLY A 190 -6.75 1.40 -12.55
N LEU A 191 -5.63 1.44 -13.28
CA LEU A 191 -5.15 0.31 -14.05
C LEU A 191 -4.80 -0.88 -13.15
N PHE A 192 -4.11 -0.65 -12.03
CA PHE A 192 -3.78 -1.69 -11.08
C PHE A 192 -5.02 -2.33 -10.47
N ALA A 193 -6.05 -1.53 -10.14
CA ALA A 193 -7.32 -2.06 -9.66
C ALA A 193 -7.96 -3.04 -10.65
N GLN A 194 -7.99 -2.69 -11.95
CA GLN A 194 -8.52 -3.58 -12.98
C GLN A 194 -7.69 -4.85 -13.15
N VAL A 195 -6.36 -4.72 -13.27
CA VAL A 195 -5.46 -5.87 -13.48
C VAL A 195 -5.48 -6.84 -12.28
N LEU A 196 -5.57 -6.33 -11.06
CA LEU A 196 -5.70 -7.14 -9.85
C LEU A 196 -7.10 -7.75 -9.68
N GLY A 197 -8.11 -7.21 -10.36
CA GLY A 197 -9.51 -7.47 -10.06
C GLY A 197 -9.88 -7.03 -8.63
N ALA A 198 -9.26 -5.96 -8.12
CA ALA A 198 -9.45 -5.44 -6.78
C ALA A 198 -10.35 -4.18 -6.80
N PRO A 199 -11.10 -3.89 -5.71
CA PRO A 199 -11.85 -2.65 -5.61
C PRO A 199 -10.92 -1.42 -5.72
N LEU A 200 -11.31 -0.45 -6.55
CA LEU A 200 -10.54 0.78 -6.79
C LEU A 200 -10.26 1.53 -5.48
N ASP A 201 -11.26 1.59 -4.59
CA ASP A 201 -11.11 2.25 -3.31
C ASP A 201 -10.09 1.56 -2.39
N SER A 202 -9.94 0.25 -2.51
CA SER A 202 -9.00 -0.56 -1.73
C SER A 202 -7.57 -0.40 -2.25
N VAL A 203 -7.35 -0.37 -3.57
CA VAL A 203 -6.03 -0.03 -4.14
C VAL A 203 -5.64 1.40 -3.76
N THR A 204 -6.57 2.34 -3.87
CA THR A 204 -6.36 3.74 -3.45
C THR A 204 -6.00 3.83 -1.96
N ALA A 205 -6.67 3.05 -1.10
CA ALA A 205 -6.39 3.01 0.34
C ALA A 205 -4.98 2.49 0.64
N VAL A 206 -4.53 1.46 -0.08
CA VAL A 206 -3.17 0.91 0.06
C VAL A 206 -2.12 1.96 -0.27
N VAL A 207 -2.25 2.60 -1.44
CA VAL A 207 -1.31 3.63 -1.89
C VAL A 207 -1.29 4.81 -0.92
N LEU A 208 -2.47 5.31 -0.53
CA LEU A 208 -2.58 6.40 0.43
C LEU A 208 -1.96 6.05 1.79
N ALA A 209 -2.16 4.82 2.28
CA ALA A 209 -1.56 4.36 3.54
C ALA A 209 -0.03 4.27 3.45
N HIS A 210 0.49 3.81 2.32
CA HIS A 210 1.93 3.74 2.06
C HIS A 210 2.58 5.13 2.00
N GLU A 211 2.05 6.04 1.19
CA GLU A 211 2.62 7.39 1.08
C GLU A 211 2.49 8.20 2.38
N LEU A 212 1.38 8.03 3.11
CA LEU A 212 1.27 8.62 4.44
C LEU A 212 2.26 7.98 5.42
N ALA A 213 2.52 6.67 5.34
CA ALA A 213 3.50 6.03 6.20
C ALA A 213 4.90 6.63 5.98
N HIS A 214 5.32 6.86 4.73
CA HIS A 214 6.54 7.63 4.41
C HIS A 214 6.54 9.00 5.09
N ALA A 215 5.42 9.74 4.98
CA ALA A 215 5.31 11.05 5.58
C ALA A 215 5.40 11.02 7.13
N TYR A 216 4.77 10.04 7.78
CA TYR A 216 4.82 9.88 9.24
C TYR A 216 6.22 9.50 9.72
N THR A 217 6.88 8.53 9.08
CA THR A 217 8.20 8.04 9.51
C THR A 217 9.29 9.12 9.32
N HIS A 218 9.21 9.88 8.23
CA HIS A 218 10.10 11.01 7.99
C HIS A 218 9.75 12.20 8.90
N ALA A 219 8.59 12.82 8.69
CA ALA A 219 8.29 14.15 9.21
C ALA A 219 7.44 14.19 10.49
N GLY A 220 6.91 13.05 10.95
CA GLY A 220 6.16 12.98 12.19
C GLY A 220 7.03 13.31 13.40
N LEU A 221 6.52 14.08 14.36
CA LEU A 221 7.22 14.35 15.61
C LEU A 221 7.05 13.17 16.56
N ASP A 222 8.13 12.72 17.18
CA ASP A 222 8.06 11.84 18.36
C ASP A 222 7.74 12.65 19.63
N ILE A 223 7.71 11.98 20.78
CA ILE A 223 7.42 12.62 22.08
C ILE A 223 8.48 13.64 22.50
N ASP A 224 9.71 13.50 22.00
CA ASP A 224 10.83 14.41 22.26
C ASP A 224 10.85 15.58 21.25
N GLY A 225 9.87 15.66 20.34
CA GLY A 225 9.81 16.67 19.30
C GLY A 225 10.83 16.46 18.16
N VAL A 226 11.37 15.25 18.00
CA VAL A 226 12.39 14.93 17.00
C VAL A 226 11.76 14.42 15.70
N ARG A 227 12.29 14.93 14.57
CA ARG A 227 11.99 14.46 13.22
C ARG A 227 13.20 13.75 12.60
N TRP A 228 12.95 12.89 11.62
CA TRP A 228 14.03 12.39 10.78
C TRP A 228 14.49 13.54 9.87
N LYS A 229 15.76 13.95 9.97
CA LYS A 229 16.31 15.00 9.11
C LYS A 229 16.18 14.59 7.64
N SER A 230 15.68 15.48 6.79
CA SER A 230 15.43 15.17 5.38
C SER A 230 16.69 14.81 4.58
N SER A 231 17.86 15.36 4.96
CA SER A 231 19.14 14.94 4.39
C SER A 231 19.49 13.49 4.73
N ASP A 232 19.20 13.07 5.96
CA ASP A 232 19.59 11.79 6.52
C ASP A 232 18.60 10.70 6.04
N PHE A 233 17.31 11.04 5.98
CA PHE A 233 16.26 10.22 5.37
C PHE A 233 16.58 9.90 3.90
N ARG A 234 16.93 10.92 3.11
CA ARG A 234 17.32 10.74 1.69
C ARG A 234 18.56 9.88 1.48
N ARG A 235 19.46 9.82 2.47
CA ARG A 235 20.71 9.04 2.43
C ARG A 235 20.56 7.64 3.01
N SER A 236 19.44 7.37 3.66
CA SER A 236 19.17 6.09 4.29
C SER A 236 18.92 5.02 3.23
N GLU A 237 19.20 3.77 3.60
CA GLU A 237 19.00 2.63 2.72
C GLU A 237 17.52 2.50 2.33
N VAL A 238 17.24 2.30 1.05
CA VAL A 238 15.87 2.19 0.52
C VAL A 238 15.09 1.07 1.25
N ALA A 239 15.78 -0.02 1.59
CA ALA A 239 15.19 -1.16 2.30
C ALA A 239 14.59 -0.80 3.66
N ILE A 240 15.20 0.12 4.43
CA ILE A 240 14.62 0.54 5.71
C ILE A 240 13.47 1.52 5.51
N VAL A 241 13.59 2.46 4.57
CA VAL A 241 12.54 3.45 4.33
C VAL A 241 11.28 2.78 3.79
N GLU A 242 11.40 1.97 2.74
CA GLU A 242 10.30 1.19 2.18
C GLU A 242 9.77 0.15 3.16
N GLY A 243 10.66 -0.54 3.89
CA GLY A 243 10.26 -1.52 4.90
C GLY A 243 9.36 -0.90 5.97
N LEU A 244 9.74 0.27 6.51
CA LEU A 244 8.92 0.98 7.49
C LEU A 244 7.59 1.46 6.89
N ALA A 245 7.61 2.01 5.68
CA ALA A 245 6.39 2.48 5.02
C ALA A 245 5.40 1.33 4.77
N GLN A 246 5.88 0.19 4.26
CA GLN A 246 5.08 -1.01 4.05
C GLN A 246 4.54 -1.60 5.35
N TYR A 247 5.39 -1.74 6.37
CA TYR A 247 4.98 -2.23 7.69
C TYR A 247 3.84 -1.40 8.29
N TYR A 248 3.99 -0.07 8.28
CA TYR A 248 2.97 0.80 8.86
C TYR A 248 1.73 0.95 7.98
N ALA A 249 1.85 0.82 6.66
CA ALA A 249 0.71 0.75 5.75
C ALA A 249 -0.16 -0.49 6.04
N GLU A 250 0.45 -1.68 6.12
CA GLU A 250 -0.23 -2.93 6.46
C GLU A 250 -0.97 -2.80 7.80
N ARG A 251 -0.29 -2.28 8.82
CA ARG A 251 -0.83 -2.05 10.16
C ARG A 251 -2.00 -1.07 10.16
N ALA A 252 -1.88 0.04 9.42
CA ALA A 252 -2.94 1.04 9.30
C ALA A 252 -4.18 0.46 8.62
N LEU A 253 -4.02 -0.29 7.52
CA LEU A 253 -5.11 -0.96 6.81
C LEU A 253 -5.83 -1.98 7.71
N ALA A 254 -5.08 -2.75 8.49
CA ALA A 254 -5.66 -3.69 9.45
C ALA A 254 -6.52 -2.97 10.51
N ARG A 255 -6.14 -1.77 10.96
CA ARG A 255 -6.93 -0.97 11.91
C ARG A 255 -8.21 -0.38 11.29
N ILE A 256 -8.18 -0.05 10.00
CA ILE A 256 -9.34 0.55 9.30
C ILE A 256 -10.17 -0.47 8.52
N VAL A 257 -10.03 -1.77 8.80
CA VAL A 257 -10.74 -2.85 8.09
C VAL A 257 -12.26 -2.67 8.09
N ARG A 258 -12.84 -1.97 9.07
CA ARG A 258 -14.28 -1.67 9.07
C ARG A 258 -14.65 -0.64 8.00
N GLN A 259 -13.75 0.30 7.68
CA GLN A 259 -13.96 1.36 6.68
C GLN A 259 -13.48 0.95 5.27
N CYS A 260 -12.53 0.01 5.20
CA CYS A 260 -11.98 -0.53 3.96
C CYS A 260 -11.73 -2.05 4.10
N PRO A 261 -12.79 -2.89 4.03
CA PRO A 261 -12.69 -4.33 4.31
C PRO A 261 -11.71 -5.08 3.43
N ASP A 262 -11.65 -4.74 2.14
CA ASP A 262 -10.76 -5.37 1.17
C ASP A 262 -9.34 -4.78 1.16
N GLY A 263 -9.07 -3.77 2.00
CA GLY A 263 -7.76 -3.10 2.09
C GLY A 263 -6.61 -4.07 2.38
N PRO A 264 -6.65 -4.86 3.46
CA PRO A 264 -5.61 -5.85 3.78
C PRO A 264 -5.39 -6.88 2.67
N ARG A 265 -6.48 -7.43 2.08
CA ARG A 265 -6.36 -8.38 0.98
C ARG A 265 -5.69 -7.76 -0.25
N THR A 266 -6.06 -6.51 -0.57
CA THR A 266 -5.51 -5.79 -1.71
C THR A 266 -4.02 -5.45 -1.49
N PHE A 267 -3.64 -5.13 -0.25
CA PHE A 267 -2.24 -4.97 0.15
C PHE A 267 -1.43 -6.24 -0.13
N ASP A 268 -1.93 -7.40 0.33
CA ASP A 268 -1.27 -8.69 0.09
C ASP A 268 -1.14 -9.01 -1.39
N GLN A 269 -2.20 -8.77 -2.18
CA GLN A 269 -2.18 -8.96 -3.64
C GLN A 269 -1.08 -8.12 -4.30
N LEU A 270 -0.97 -6.83 -3.97
CA LEU A 270 0.10 -5.96 -4.46
C LEU A 270 1.48 -6.47 -4.02
N LEU A 271 1.63 -6.80 -2.74
CA LEU A 271 2.90 -7.22 -2.16
C LEU A 271 3.43 -8.53 -2.79
N THR A 272 2.56 -9.42 -3.25
CA THR A 272 2.98 -10.65 -3.98
C THR A 272 3.64 -10.36 -5.33
N ARG A 273 3.41 -9.18 -5.92
CA ARG A 273 3.98 -8.75 -7.21
C ARG A 273 5.18 -7.82 -7.03
N GLN A 274 5.47 -7.40 -5.80
CA GLN A 274 6.61 -6.55 -5.45
C GLN A 274 7.84 -7.37 -5.09
N ARG A 275 9.03 -6.76 -5.22
CA ARG A 275 10.34 -7.35 -4.89
C ARG A 275 11.27 -6.36 -4.20
N GLY A 276 12.38 -6.85 -3.67
CA GLY A 276 13.46 -6.03 -3.13
C GLY A 276 13.05 -5.23 -1.88
N PRO A 277 13.34 -3.92 -1.79
CA PRO A 277 13.07 -3.09 -0.60
C PRO A 277 11.64 -3.15 -0.05
N TYR A 278 10.66 -3.38 -0.92
CA TYR A 278 9.24 -3.38 -0.58
C TYR A 278 8.81 -4.61 0.24
N VAL A 279 9.55 -5.71 0.16
CA VAL A 279 9.23 -6.95 0.89
C VAL A 279 10.07 -7.13 2.15
N THR A 280 10.99 -6.20 2.46
CA THR A 280 11.92 -6.29 3.60
C THR A 280 11.22 -6.48 4.94
N HIS A 281 10.10 -5.77 5.15
CA HIS A 281 9.33 -5.83 6.40
C HIS A 281 8.75 -7.22 6.71
N ARG A 282 8.61 -8.11 5.71
CA ARG A 282 8.14 -9.49 5.93
C ARG A 282 9.04 -10.25 6.89
N THR A 283 10.35 -10.00 6.83
CA THR A 283 11.31 -10.64 7.74
C THR A 283 11.02 -10.29 9.21
N TRP A 284 10.54 -9.07 9.49
CA TRP A 284 10.14 -8.65 10.83
C TRP A 284 8.88 -9.38 11.29
N MET A 285 7.93 -9.59 10.37
CA MET A 285 6.70 -10.33 10.64
C MET A 285 6.98 -11.82 10.89
N GLU A 286 7.84 -12.44 10.09
CA GLU A 286 8.29 -13.83 10.23
C GLU A 286 9.02 -14.07 11.56
N LYS A 287 9.89 -13.13 11.96
CA LYS A 287 10.57 -13.13 13.26
C LYS A 287 9.64 -12.84 14.45
N LYS A 288 8.34 -12.57 14.20
CA LYS A 288 7.33 -12.18 15.20
C LYS A 288 7.74 -10.95 16.00
N THR A 289 8.40 -9.99 15.34
CA THR A 289 8.77 -8.71 15.94
C THR A 289 7.49 -7.97 16.37
N SER A 290 7.42 -7.55 17.63
CA SER A 290 6.25 -6.83 18.15
C SER A 290 6.16 -5.40 17.59
N PRO A 291 4.95 -4.80 17.51
CA PRO A 291 4.78 -3.41 17.12
C PRO A 291 5.58 -2.42 17.97
N GLU A 292 5.76 -2.71 19.26
CA GLU A 292 6.56 -1.90 20.18
C GLU A 292 8.06 -1.96 19.84
N GLN A 293 8.57 -3.12 19.42
CA GLN A 293 9.95 -3.24 18.96
C GLN A 293 10.18 -2.42 17.69
N VAL A 294 9.26 -2.50 16.71
CA VAL A 294 9.37 -1.70 15.48
C VAL A 294 9.27 -0.21 15.80
N ARG A 295 8.38 0.20 16.70
CA ARG A 295 8.27 1.60 17.14
C ARG A 295 9.53 2.09 17.84
N PHE A 296 10.12 1.28 18.70
CA PHE A 296 11.40 1.59 19.34
C PHE A 296 12.50 1.77 18.29
N GLY A 297 12.63 0.81 17.37
CA GLY A 297 13.57 0.88 16.27
C GLY A 297 13.37 2.14 15.42
N LEU A 298 12.11 2.48 15.09
CA LEU A 298 11.77 3.69 14.33
C LEU A 298 12.25 4.95 15.05
N VAL A 299 11.95 5.11 16.34
CA VAL A 299 12.37 6.32 17.08
C VAL A 299 13.90 6.41 17.17
N ALA A 300 14.58 5.28 17.38
CA ALA A 300 16.04 5.23 17.49
C ALA A 300 16.74 5.51 16.14
N ILE A 301 16.33 4.83 15.06
CA ILE A 301 17.00 4.90 13.75
C ILE A 301 16.92 6.30 13.12
N ARG A 302 15.89 7.08 13.45
CA ARG A 302 15.71 8.47 12.97
C ARG A 302 16.76 9.44 13.46
N ARG A 303 17.55 9.04 14.48
CA ARG A 303 18.68 9.81 15.02
C ARG A 303 19.99 9.50 14.29
N ASP A 304 20.01 8.47 13.44
CA ASP A 304 21.18 8.08 12.67
C ASP A 304 21.30 8.95 11.42
N HIS A 305 22.54 9.34 11.08
CA HIS A 305 22.83 10.13 9.87
C HIS A 305 22.65 9.35 8.56
N GLN A 306 22.73 8.02 8.65
CA GLN A 306 22.58 7.10 7.53
C GLN A 306 22.04 5.78 8.06
N ALA A 307 20.72 5.67 8.13
CA ALA A 307 20.07 4.44 8.55
C ALA A 307 20.30 3.31 7.54
N THR A 308 20.59 2.13 8.05
CA THR A 308 20.71 0.89 7.27
C THR A 308 19.75 -0.15 7.83
N LEU A 309 19.38 -1.11 6.99
CA LEU A 309 18.55 -2.24 7.42
C LEU A 309 19.24 -3.04 8.53
N GLN A 310 20.56 -3.27 8.40
CA GLN A 310 21.34 -3.97 9.41
C GLN A 310 21.25 -3.27 10.78
N ARG A 311 21.44 -1.94 10.82
CA ARG A 311 21.37 -1.18 12.06
C ARG A 311 19.97 -1.22 12.67
N PHE A 312 18.94 -1.21 11.83
CA PHE A 312 17.58 -1.35 12.29
C PHE A 312 17.32 -2.72 12.93
N ASP A 313 17.77 -3.81 12.29
CA ASP A 313 17.64 -5.17 12.83
C ASP A 313 18.36 -5.31 14.19
N GLU A 314 19.52 -4.68 14.38
CA GLU A 314 20.18 -4.60 15.69
C GLU A 314 19.30 -3.91 16.74
N LEU A 315 18.68 -2.78 16.40
CA LEU A 315 17.77 -2.04 17.29
C LEU A 315 16.53 -2.87 17.65
N LEU A 316 16.03 -3.72 16.75
CA LEU A 316 14.90 -4.61 17.02
C LEU A 316 15.26 -5.69 18.06
N GLU A 317 16.47 -6.25 18.00
CA GLU A 317 16.97 -7.23 18.99
C GLU A 317 17.32 -6.58 20.33
N GLU A 318 17.86 -5.36 20.31
CA GLU A 318 18.04 -4.54 21.52
C GLU A 318 16.69 -4.30 22.21
N ALA A 319 15.66 -3.90 21.46
CA ALA A 319 14.30 -3.70 21.97
C ALA A 319 13.72 -4.99 22.56
N ARG A 320 13.90 -6.13 21.87
CA ARG A 320 13.46 -7.45 22.34
C ARG A 320 14.01 -7.76 23.72
N SER A 321 15.31 -7.54 23.90
CA SER A 321 16.04 -7.82 25.14
C SER A 321 15.58 -6.92 26.29
N GLN A 322 15.21 -5.68 26.00
CA GLN A 322 14.73 -4.72 26.99
C GLN A 322 13.26 -4.96 27.40
N ILE A 323 12.39 -5.31 26.45
CA ILE A 323 10.97 -5.65 26.71
C ILE A 323 10.88 -6.96 27.50
N GLY A 324 11.64 -8.00 27.11
CA GLY A 324 11.63 -9.30 27.80
C GLY A 324 12.14 -9.23 29.25
N ARG A 325 12.92 -8.20 29.59
CA ARG A 325 13.40 -7.93 30.96
C ARG A 325 12.49 -6.98 31.75
N GLY A 326 11.33 -6.60 31.20
CA GLY A 326 10.39 -5.67 31.85
C GLY A 326 10.89 -4.23 31.97
N ARG A 327 11.97 -3.85 31.27
CA ARG A 327 12.59 -2.51 31.37
C ARG A 327 11.97 -1.46 30.47
N LEU A 328 11.21 -1.87 29.45
CA LEU A 328 10.42 -0.97 28.62
C LEU A 328 8.96 -1.09 29.04
N ARG A 329 8.53 -0.30 30.03
CA ARG A 329 7.12 0.07 30.18
C ARG A 329 6.88 1.33 29.35
N ALA A 330 5.73 1.38 28.68
CA ALA A 330 5.33 2.52 27.86
C ALA A 330 5.35 3.81 28.69
N GLY A 331 6.17 4.78 28.26
CA GLY A 331 6.43 6.02 28.98
C GLY A 331 7.79 5.96 29.68
N GLY A 332 8.80 6.54 29.04
CA GLY A 332 10.16 6.54 29.55
C GLY A 332 10.27 7.24 30.91
N VAL A 333 10.79 6.52 31.89
CA VAL A 333 11.61 7.08 32.97
C VAL A 333 12.71 6.06 33.25
N ARG A 334 13.97 6.48 33.17
CA ARG A 334 15.05 5.78 33.85
C ARG A 334 14.90 6.08 35.34
N ASP A 335 14.24 5.21 36.09
CA ASP A 335 14.28 5.31 37.56
C ASP A 335 15.63 4.77 38.04
N GLY A 336 16.56 5.71 38.17
CA GLY A 336 17.78 5.58 38.93
C GLY A 336 17.70 6.42 40.19
N VAL A 337 16.72 6.19 41.06
CA VAL A 337 16.76 6.57 42.47
C VAL A 337 16.04 5.48 43.26
N SER A 338 16.81 4.72 44.03
CA SER A 338 16.32 3.84 45.08
C SER A 338 15.71 4.69 46.21
N ASP A 339 14.40 4.60 46.41
CA ASP A 339 13.73 5.16 47.58
C ASP A 339 13.40 4.00 48.57
N PRO A 340 13.99 3.98 49.78
CA PRO A 340 13.82 2.88 50.73
C PRO A 340 12.72 3.21 51.74
N PHE A 341 11.48 3.43 51.28
CA PHE A 341 10.33 3.50 52.18
C PHE A 341 9.11 3.00 51.43
N LEU A 342 8.62 1.82 51.82
CA LEU A 342 7.22 1.40 51.89
C LEU A 342 7.23 -0.10 52.21
N ASP A 343 7.60 -0.38 53.45
CA ASP A 343 7.13 -1.56 54.14
C ASP A 343 6.02 -1.08 55.10
N GLU A 344 5.04 -1.95 55.32
CA GLU A 344 3.89 -1.81 56.22
C GLU A 344 2.54 -1.27 55.67
N ALA A 345 1.55 -2.15 55.85
CA ALA A 345 0.13 -1.90 56.08
C ALA A 345 -0.78 -1.76 54.83
N PHE A 346 -1.52 -2.81 54.48
CA PHE A 346 -2.77 -3.14 55.17
C PHE A 346 -3.37 -4.45 54.65
N THR A 347 -3.56 -5.37 55.58
CA THR A 347 -4.50 -6.48 55.53
C THR A 347 -5.89 -5.93 55.82
N LEU A 348 -6.86 -6.14 54.93
CA LEU A 348 -8.25 -6.54 55.20
C LEU A 348 -8.99 -6.81 53.88
#